data_AF-A0A835G7U3-F1
#
_entry.id   AF-A0A835G7U3-F1
#
_cell.length_a   1.000
_cell.length_b   1.000
_cell.length_c   1.000
_cell.angle_alpha   90.00
_cell.angle_beta   90.00
_cell.angle_gamma   90.00
#
_symmetry.space_group_name_H-M   'P 1'
#
loop_
_entity.id
_entity.type
_entity.pdbx_description
1 polymer ?
#
loop_
_entity_poly.entity_id
_entity_poly.type
_entity_poly.pdbx_seq_one_letter_code
_entity_poly.pdbx_strand_id
1 'polypeptide(L)'
;MDLYGLLESGFDSEASTTSHRDYEKLSVVAKVRLYRNPYTIFFISEDLSILPDEEYYKSIGVKIGDCCELEIDGEDEVKKKLKLRTNALFLQPFVKECVNSDVYRANVVSHLNRLGGYPACGTVFLKLILEPPDIEIIDYAWNERILRLIWTRVEIENAFSWLSTLGGAYSALGDYFDHCAEEAGRISLRQYKLSIMLGDEGLAARSRLYSALSQAQKGNLHISRNIVRRVAQFARETQDHRLIRMCQGIWAKLKYLRSLKHESLTTKDKDCHNKNGKVQNAVTN
;
A
#
# COMPACT_ATOMS: atom_id res chain seq x y z
N MET A 1 -10.02 -9.50 10.67
CA MET A 1 -11.11 -9.40 11.64
C MET A 1 -10.64 -10.15 12.86
N ASP A 2 -10.21 -9.39 13.87
CA ASP A 2 -9.50 -9.90 15.03
C ASP A 2 -10.43 -10.68 15.96
N LEU A 3 -9.96 -11.85 16.40
CA LEU A 3 -10.65 -12.73 17.35
C LEU A 3 -10.79 -12.13 18.76
N TYR A 4 -10.19 -10.98 19.02
CA TYR A 4 -10.22 -10.31 20.33
C TYR A 4 -11.55 -9.61 20.64
N GLY A 5 -12.34 -9.23 19.63
CA GLY A 5 -13.50 -8.34 19.83
C GLY A 5 -14.80 -9.00 20.33
N LEU A 6 -14.81 -10.32 20.60
CA LEU A 6 -16.05 -11.08 20.84
C LEU A 6 -16.20 -11.65 22.27
N LEU A 7 -15.23 -11.43 23.17
CA LEU A 7 -15.21 -12.01 24.52
C LEU A 7 -15.51 -11.01 25.66
N GLU A 8 -15.75 -9.73 25.37
CA GLU A 8 -15.97 -8.70 26.41
C GLU A 8 -17.43 -8.51 26.87
N SER A 9 -18.40 -9.26 26.32
CA SER A 9 -19.81 -9.10 26.72
C SER A 9 -20.29 -10.28 27.58
N GLY A 10 -20.19 -10.12 28.91
CA GLY A 10 -20.98 -10.90 29.87
C GLY A 10 -20.18 -11.53 31.00
N PHE A 11 -19.69 -10.73 31.94
CA PHE A 11 -19.26 -11.22 33.24
C PHE A 11 -19.83 -10.29 34.32
N ASP A 12 -20.95 -10.69 34.91
CA ASP A 12 -21.41 -10.18 36.20
C ASP A 12 -21.62 -11.37 37.16
N SER A 13 -20.85 -11.31 38.24
CA SER A 13 -20.93 -11.95 39.56
C SER A 13 -22.13 -12.84 39.93
N GLU A 14 -21.86 -14.05 40.43
CA GLU A 14 -22.04 -14.35 41.87
C GLU A 14 -21.35 -15.65 42.31
N ALA A 15 -20.67 -15.57 43.44
CA ALA A 15 -20.00 -16.67 44.10
C ALA A 15 -21.00 -17.54 44.88
N SER A 16 -20.90 -18.86 44.76
CA SER A 16 -21.39 -19.78 45.79
C SER A 16 -20.46 -20.98 45.96
N THR A 17 -20.01 -21.13 47.19
CA THR A 17 -19.11 -22.14 47.72
C THR A 17 -19.82 -23.49 47.83
N THR A 18 -19.19 -24.58 47.36
CA THR A 18 -19.39 -25.90 47.99
C THR A 18 -18.30 -26.93 47.64
N SER A 19 -17.59 -27.35 48.70
CA SER A 19 -17.12 -28.70 49.02
C SER A 19 -16.33 -29.53 48.00
N HIS A 20 -15.05 -29.72 48.35
CA HIS A 20 -14.13 -30.76 47.87
C HIS A 20 -14.79 -32.14 47.71
N ARG A 21 -14.77 -32.67 46.48
CA ARG A 21 -14.65 -34.11 46.21
C ARG A 21 -13.48 -34.30 45.26
N ASP A 22 -12.47 -35.04 45.70
CA ASP A 22 -11.32 -35.44 44.90
C ASP A 22 -11.77 -36.44 43.82
N TYR A 23 -12.10 -35.92 42.65
CA TYR A 23 -12.06 -36.66 41.39
C TYR A 23 -10.82 -36.19 40.64
N GLU A 24 -9.93 -37.10 40.26
CA GLU A 24 -8.85 -36.80 39.31
C GLU A 24 -9.47 -36.20 38.05
N LYS A 25 -9.26 -34.89 37.89
CA LYS A 25 -9.98 -34.02 36.98
C LYS A 25 -9.55 -34.32 35.53
N LEU A 26 -10.48 -34.76 34.69
CA LEU A 26 -10.26 -34.88 33.25
C LEU A 26 -9.89 -33.52 32.65
N SER A 27 -8.71 -33.35 32.06
CA SER A 27 -8.30 -32.07 31.46
C SER A 27 -7.69 -32.18 30.07
N VAL A 28 -8.12 -31.42 29.07
CA VAL A 28 -7.61 -31.51 27.69
C VAL A 28 -6.78 -30.26 27.34
N VAL A 29 -5.53 -30.42 26.91
CA VAL A 29 -4.59 -29.30 26.72
C VAL A 29 -4.15 -29.19 25.27
N ALA A 30 -4.65 -28.21 24.52
CA ALA A 30 -4.39 -28.11 23.09
C ALA A 30 -3.28 -27.11 22.70
N LYS A 31 -2.27 -27.50 21.92
CA LYS A 31 -1.17 -26.61 21.49
C LYS A 31 -1.33 -26.19 20.03
N VAL A 32 -1.74 -24.94 19.73
CA VAL A 32 -1.88 -24.41 18.36
C VAL A 32 -0.60 -23.70 17.88
N ARG A 33 -0.08 -24.06 16.70
CA ARG A 33 0.99 -23.30 16.00
C ARG A 33 0.39 -22.47 14.86
N LEU A 34 0.63 -21.16 14.86
CA LEU A 34 0.29 -20.24 13.77
C LEU A 34 1.52 -19.98 12.88
N TYR A 35 1.25 -19.74 11.59
CA TYR A 35 2.23 -19.71 10.49
C TYR A 35 3.27 -18.58 10.56
N ARG A 36 3.08 -17.51 11.37
CA ARG A 36 3.99 -16.34 11.35
C ARG A 36 4.35 -15.67 12.69
N ASN A 37 3.85 -16.14 13.84
CA ASN A 37 4.33 -15.73 15.18
C ASN A 37 3.79 -16.67 16.28
N PRO A 38 4.41 -16.69 17.48
CA PRO A 38 4.35 -17.84 18.39
C PRO A 38 3.03 -17.92 19.18
N TYR A 39 2.44 -19.12 19.10
CA TYR A 39 1.54 -19.80 20.04
C TYR A 39 0.17 -19.19 20.38
N THR A 40 -0.86 -20.03 20.21
CA THR A 40 -2.08 -19.96 21.01
C THR A 40 -2.30 -21.35 21.57
N ILE A 41 -2.30 -21.51 22.88
CA ILE A 41 -2.68 -22.79 23.51
C ILE A 41 -4.16 -22.65 23.84
N PHE A 42 -4.94 -23.69 23.59
CA PHE A 42 -6.38 -23.70 23.84
C PHE A 42 -6.66 -24.79 24.87
N PHE A 43 -7.11 -24.39 26.06
CA PHE A 43 -7.43 -25.28 27.16
C PHE A 43 -8.90 -25.68 27.06
N ILE A 44 -9.20 -26.97 27.23
CA ILE A 44 -10.55 -27.51 27.25
C ILE A 44 -10.64 -28.52 28.40
N SER A 45 -11.45 -28.31 29.42
CA SER A 45 -11.78 -29.32 30.45
C SER A 45 -13.28 -29.55 30.48
N GLU A 46 -13.77 -30.56 31.20
CA GLU A 46 -15.22 -30.75 31.37
C GLU A 46 -15.93 -29.49 31.89
N ASP A 47 -15.25 -28.63 32.64
CA ASP A 47 -15.84 -27.44 33.29
C ASP A 47 -15.49 -26.11 32.61
N LEU A 48 -14.49 -26.08 31.70
CA LEU A 48 -13.86 -24.80 31.34
C LEU A 48 -13.12 -24.87 29.99
N SER A 49 -13.36 -23.89 29.13
CA SER A 49 -12.54 -23.65 27.93
C SER A 49 -11.89 -22.27 28.01
N ILE A 50 -10.56 -22.22 28.11
CA ILE A 50 -9.81 -20.97 28.27
C ILE A 50 -8.70 -20.89 27.21
N LEU A 51 -8.46 -19.70 26.68
CA LEU A 51 -7.19 -19.34 26.03
C LEU A 51 -6.24 -18.89 27.16
N PRO A 52 -5.25 -19.68 27.58
CA PRO A 52 -4.50 -19.37 28.79
C PRO A 52 -3.50 -18.23 28.54
N ASP A 53 -3.48 -17.27 29.46
CA ASP A 53 -2.42 -16.26 29.58
C ASP A 53 -1.15 -16.83 30.20
N GLU A 54 -0.02 -16.12 30.06
CA GLU A 54 1.32 -16.55 30.49
C GLU A 54 1.39 -17.04 31.95
N GLU A 55 0.56 -16.48 32.84
CA GLU A 55 0.51 -16.84 34.25
C GLU A 55 -0.11 -18.23 34.51
N TYR A 56 -1.07 -18.66 33.68
CA TYR A 56 -1.71 -19.97 33.82
C TYR A 56 -0.75 -21.11 33.49
N TYR A 57 0.21 -20.91 32.57
CA TYR A 57 1.20 -21.95 32.25
C TYR A 57 2.14 -22.25 33.42
N LYS A 58 2.49 -21.22 34.20
CA LYS A 58 3.35 -21.39 35.39
C LYS A 58 2.64 -22.18 36.49
N SER A 59 1.32 -22.03 36.64
CA SER A 59 0.54 -22.73 37.67
C SER A 59 0.33 -24.22 37.36
N ILE A 60 0.35 -24.61 36.08
CA ILE A 60 0.28 -26.02 35.65
C ILE A 60 1.66 -26.67 35.42
N GLY A 61 2.75 -26.01 35.86
CA GLY A 61 4.11 -26.57 35.80
C GLY A 61 4.80 -26.52 34.43
N VAL A 62 4.29 -25.75 33.48
CA VAL A 62 4.86 -25.66 32.12
C VAL A 62 5.84 -24.48 32.04
N LYS A 63 7.14 -24.76 31.85
CA LYS A 63 8.17 -23.72 31.68
C LYS A 63 8.07 -23.08 30.29
N ILE A 64 7.96 -21.76 30.24
CA ILE A 64 7.96 -20.97 29.00
C ILE A 64 9.41 -20.63 28.65
N GLY A 65 9.97 -21.33 27.66
CA GLY A 65 11.31 -21.08 27.12
C GLY A 65 11.80 -22.33 26.39
N ASP A 66 12.04 -22.22 25.09
CA ASP A 66 12.49 -23.29 24.17
C ASP A 66 11.50 -24.46 23.95
N CYS A 67 10.32 -24.09 23.43
CA CYS A 67 9.18 -24.97 23.13
C CYS A 67 9.35 -25.93 21.92
N CYS A 68 10.50 -26.59 21.78
CA CYS A 68 10.68 -27.73 20.87
C CYS A 68 10.51 -29.09 21.54
N GLU A 69 10.81 -29.28 22.83
CA GLU A 69 10.60 -30.57 23.50
C GLU A 69 10.03 -30.33 24.90
N LEU A 70 8.74 -30.60 25.07
CA LEU A 70 8.15 -30.72 26.40
C LEU A 70 8.45 -32.15 26.87
N GLU A 71 9.53 -32.32 27.61
CA GLU A 71 9.67 -33.46 28.49
C GLU A 71 8.79 -33.18 29.71
N ILE A 72 7.74 -33.99 29.86
CA ILE A 72 6.98 -34.05 31.11
C ILE A 72 7.83 -34.92 32.01
N ASP A 73 8.47 -34.33 33.02
CA ASP A 73 9.22 -35.07 34.04
C ASP A 73 8.29 -36.10 34.70
N GLY A 74 8.42 -37.35 34.24
CA GLY A 74 7.61 -38.48 34.60
C GLY A 74 8.01 -39.67 33.73
N GLU A 75 8.68 -40.62 34.36
CA GLU A 75 9.31 -41.81 33.78
C GLU A 75 8.52 -42.46 32.62
N ASP A 76 9.23 -42.70 31.52
CA ASP A 76 9.06 -43.77 30.51
C ASP A 76 7.76 -44.59 30.49
N GLU A 77 6.61 -43.95 30.24
CA GLU A 77 5.49 -44.62 29.59
C GLU A 77 5.32 -44.11 28.16
N VAL A 78 5.32 -45.04 27.20
CA VAL A 78 5.16 -44.81 25.77
C VAL A 78 3.79 -44.15 25.50
N LYS A 79 3.71 -42.83 25.61
CA LYS A 79 2.51 -42.04 25.32
C LYS A 79 2.16 -42.18 23.84
N LYS A 80 1.06 -42.88 23.52
CA LYS A 80 0.57 -43.03 22.14
C LYS A 80 0.12 -41.67 21.60
N LYS A 81 0.93 -41.07 20.73
CA LYS A 81 0.63 -39.79 20.08
C LYS A 81 -0.41 -40.00 18.97
N LEU A 82 -1.67 -39.60 19.22
CA LEU A 82 -2.71 -39.57 18.18
C LEU A 82 -2.46 -38.38 17.25
N LYS A 83 -2.31 -38.64 15.94
CA LYS A 83 -2.19 -37.60 14.91
C LYS A 83 -3.48 -37.53 14.11
N LEU A 84 -4.22 -36.43 14.25
CA LEU A 84 -5.42 -36.13 13.45
C LEU A 84 -5.09 -35.03 12.44
N ARG A 85 -5.54 -35.21 11.19
CA ARG A 85 -5.46 -34.20 10.13
C ARG A 85 -6.86 -33.69 9.83
N THR A 86 -7.04 -32.39 9.84
CA THR A 86 -8.32 -31.74 9.49
C THR A 86 -8.07 -30.45 8.73
N ASN A 87 -9.11 -29.94 8.07
CA ASN A 87 -9.07 -28.66 7.37
C ASN A 87 -9.12 -27.52 8.41
N ALA A 88 -8.31 -26.47 8.21
CA ALA A 88 -8.33 -25.27 9.07
C ALA A 88 -9.72 -24.62 9.18
N LEU A 89 -10.58 -24.77 8.15
CA LEU A 89 -11.97 -24.29 8.18
C LEU A 89 -12.82 -24.98 9.25
N PHE A 90 -12.48 -26.22 9.62
CA PHE A 90 -13.19 -26.96 10.66
C PHE A 90 -12.77 -26.53 12.07
N LEU A 91 -11.60 -25.90 12.22
CA LEU A 91 -11.06 -25.55 13.53
C LEU A 91 -11.94 -24.54 14.27
N GLN A 92 -12.44 -23.52 13.57
CA GLN A 92 -13.25 -22.48 14.19
C GLN A 92 -14.61 -23.02 14.71
N PRO A 93 -15.42 -23.74 13.93
CA PRO A 93 -16.63 -24.39 14.44
C PRO A 93 -16.35 -25.39 15.56
N PHE A 94 -15.28 -26.19 15.44
CA PHE A 94 -14.89 -27.16 16.46
C PHE A 94 -14.59 -26.49 17.80
N VAL A 95 -13.75 -25.46 17.80
CA VAL A 95 -13.41 -24.69 19.01
C VAL A 95 -14.66 -24.06 19.60
N LYS A 96 -15.50 -23.43 18.76
CA LYS A 96 -16.73 -22.78 19.19
C LYS A 96 -17.69 -23.75 19.89
N GLU A 97 -17.89 -24.95 19.35
CA GLU A 97 -18.77 -25.95 19.97
C GLU A 97 -18.17 -26.57 21.24
N CYS A 98 -16.85 -26.75 21.30
CA CYS A 98 -16.20 -27.16 22.55
C CYS A 98 -16.40 -26.13 23.68
N VAL A 99 -16.43 -24.82 23.36
CA VAL A 99 -16.72 -23.76 24.35
C VAL A 99 -18.19 -23.76 24.76
N ASN A 100 -19.10 -23.82 23.78
CA ASN A 100 -20.51 -23.55 24.03
C ASN A 100 -21.32 -24.76 24.50
N SER A 101 -20.82 -25.99 24.34
CA SER A 101 -21.57 -27.21 24.63
C SER A 101 -20.79 -28.19 25.51
N ASP A 102 -21.24 -28.33 26.75
CA ASP A 102 -20.68 -29.27 27.73
C ASP A 102 -20.84 -30.72 27.29
N VAL A 103 -21.99 -31.04 26.68
CA VAL A 103 -22.29 -32.36 26.11
C VAL A 103 -21.35 -32.69 24.96
N TYR A 104 -21.12 -31.74 24.05
CA TYR A 104 -20.18 -31.93 22.94
C TYR A 104 -18.75 -32.11 23.47
N ARG A 105 -18.34 -31.27 24.43
CA ARG A 105 -17.02 -31.32 25.06
C ARG A 105 -16.75 -32.66 25.74
N ALA A 106 -17.65 -33.14 26.61
CA ALA A 106 -17.52 -34.43 27.29
C ALA A 106 -17.41 -35.60 26.29
N ASN A 107 -18.20 -35.56 25.21
CA ASN A 107 -18.14 -36.57 24.15
C ASN A 107 -16.80 -36.53 23.40
N VAL A 108 -16.26 -35.35 23.10
CA VAL A 108 -14.94 -35.19 22.46
C VAL A 108 -13.84 -35.76 23.34
N VAL A 109 -13.82 -35.45 24.64
CA VAL A 109 -12.82 -35.98 25.58
C VAL A 109 -12.90 -37.50 25.68
N SER A 110 -14.10 -38.04 25.90
CA SER A 110 -14.33 -39.49 25.97
C SER A 110 -13.88 -40.20 24.69
N HIS A 111 -14.20 -39.62 23.52
CA HIS A 111 -13.82 -40.17 22.24
C HIS A 111 -12.29 -40.17 22.03
N LEU A 112 -11.61 -39.07 22.38
CA LEU A 112 -10.16 -38.97 22.24
C LEU A 112 -9.42 -39.89 23.23
N ASN A 113 -9.89 -40.01 24.47
CA ASN A 113 -9.35 -40.97 25.45
C ASN A 113 -9.46 -42.41 24.94
N ARG A 114 -10.64 -42.78 24.42
CA ARG A 114 -10.88 -44.10 23.82
C ARG A 114 -9.98 -44.37 22.62
N LEU A 115 -9.76 -43.38 21.75
CA LEU A 115 -8.83 -43.50 20.61
C LEU A 115 -7.37 -43.60 21.06
N GLY A 116 -7.00 -42.96 22.17
CA GLY A 116 -5.66 -43.04 22.77
C GLY A 116 -5.38 -44.35 23.51
N GLY A 117 -6.41 -45.16 23.79
CA GLY A 117 -6.31 -46.38 24.59
C GLY A 117 -6.21 -46.11 26.10
N TYR A 118 -6.62 -44.92 26.55
CA TYR A 118 -6.67 -44.52 27.95
C TYR A 118 -8.08 -44.73 28.52
N PRO A 119 -8.24 -44.86 29.85
CA PRO A 119 -9.56 -44.94 30.49
C PRO A 119 -10.43 -43.73 30.11
N ALA A 120 -11.76 -43.92 30.18
CA ALA A 120 -12.73 -42.91 29.76
C ALA A 120 -12.58 -41.58 30.54
N CYS A 121 -11.98 -41.66 31.74
CA CYS A 121 -11.51 -40.53 32.52
C CYS A 121 -10.01 -40.31 32.34
N GLY A 122 -9.64 -39.14 31.81
CA GLY A 122 -8.25 -38.74 31.69
C GLY A 122 -8.06 -37.37 31.05
N THR A 123 -6.83 -36.87 31.17
CA THR A 123 -6.39 -35.59 30.65
C THR A 123 -5.83 -35.73 29.22
N VAL A 124 -6.46 -35.12 28.19
CA VAL A 124 -6.06 -35.25 26.77
C VAL A 124 -5.29 -34.03 26.25
N PHE A 125 -4.00 -34.12 25.99
CA PHE A 125 -3.27 -32.99 25.38
C PHE A 125 -3.46 -32.96 23.82
N LEU A 126 -4.16 -31.97 23.25
CA LEU A 126 -4.43 -31.81 21.80
C LEU A 126 -3.46 -30.85 21.06
N LYS A 127 -2.31 -31.29 20.58
CA LYS A 127 -1.45 -30.41 19.75
C LYS A 127 -2.04 -30.16 18.35
N LEU A 128 -2.54 -28.94 18.09
CA LEU A 128 -2.98 -28.44 16.79
C LEU A 128 -1.82 -27.81 16.02
N ILE A 129 -1.53 -28.32 14.83
CA ILE A 129 -0.48 -27.76 13.96
C ILE A 129 -1.19 -27.28 12.69
N LEU A 130 -1.24 -25.96 12.47
CA LEU A 130 -1.64 -25.45 11.16
C LEU A 130 -0.45 -25.57 10.22
N GLU A 131 -0.57 -26.46 9.25
CA GLU A 131 0.34 -26.55 8.11
C GLU A 131 -0.20 -25.63 7.01
N PRO A 132 0.68 -24.97 6.23
CA PRO A 132 0.24 -24.24 5.05
C PRO A 132 -0.53 -25.20 4.13
N PRO A 133 -1.61 -24.75 3.48
CA PRO A 133 -2.37 -25.62 2.60
C PRO A 133 -1.47 -26.06 1.43
N ASP A 134 -1.61 -27.31 1.00
CA ASP A 134 -0.88 -27.82 -0.18
C ASP A 134 -1.21 -27.02 -1.46
N ILE A 135 -2.38 -26.36 -1.47
CA ILE A 135 -2.85 -25.48 -2.53
C ILE A 135 -3.33 -24.17 -1.91
N GLU A 136 -2.57 -23.10 -2.13
CA GLU A 136 -2.96 -21.76 -1.72
C GLU A 136 -4.04 -21.22 -2.67
N ILE A 137 -5.18 -20.76 -2.12
CA ILE A 137 -6.26 -20.13 -2.91
C ILE A 137 -5.83 -18.75 -3.41
N ILE A 138 -4.89 -18.11 -2.71
CA ILE A 138 -4.38 -16.78 -3.04
C ILE A 138 -3.23 -16.92 -4.04
N ASP A 139 -3.37 -16.30 -5.20
CA ASP A 139 -2.30 -16.21 -6.18
C ASP A 139 -1.30 -15.11 -5.78
N TYR A 140 -0.33 -15.48 -4.94
CA TYR A 140 0.70 -14.55 -4.48
C TYR A 140 1.57 -14.01 -5.63
N ALA A 141 1.76 -14.79 -6.70
CA ALA A 141 2.58 -14.37 -7.84
C ALA A 141 1.90 -13.24 -8.61
N TRP A 142 0.59 -13.33 -8.85
CA TRP A 142 -0.18 -12.26 -9.45
C TRP A 142 -0.38 -11.08 -8.50
N ASN A 143 -0.57 -11.33 -7.21
CA ASN A 143 -0.66 -10.26 -6.21
C ASN A 143 0.63 -9.41 -6.20
N GLU A 144 1.80 -10.03 -6.18
CA GLU A 144 3.10 -9.35 -6.30
C GLU A 144 3.22 -8.51 -7.58
N ARG A 145 2.81 -9.06 -8.73
CA ARG A 145 2.85 -8.35 -10.01
C ARG A 145 1.95 -7.12 -10.02
N ILE A 146 0.71 -7.28 -9.56
CA ILE A 146 -0.27 -6.20 -9.45
C ILE A 146 0.23 -5.13 -8.48
N LEU A 147 0.76 -5.54 -7.32
CA LEU A 147 1.29 -4.63 -6.31
C LEU A 147 2.41 -3.76 -6.87
N ARG A 148 3.34 -4.33 -7.66
CA ARG A 148 4.40 -3.57 -8.33
C ARG A 148 3.85 -2.56 -9.34
N LEU A 149 2.84 -2.93 -10.11
CA LEU A 149 2.20 -2.02 -11.07
C LEU A 149 1.48 -0.86 -10.37
N ILE A 150 0.77 -1.14 -9.27
CA ILE A 150 0.10 -0.13 -8.46
C ILE A 150 1.13 0.85 -7.87
N TRP A 151 2.18 0.34 -7.22
CA TRP A 151 3.22 1.18 -6.65
C TRP A 151 3.92 2.02 -7.71
N THR A 152 4.27 1.42 -8.85
CA THR A 152 4.85 2.16 -9.98
C THR A 152 3.94 3.30 -10.42
N ARG A 153 2.63 3.06 -10.54
CA ARG A 153 1.66 4.10 -10.90
C ARG A 153 1.62 5.23 -9.87
N VAL A 154 1.54 4.89 -8.58
CA VAL A 154 1.49 5.86 -7.47
C VAL A 154 2.75 6.72 -7.45
N GLU A 155 3.93 6.10 -7.60
CA GLU A 155 5.20 6.82 -7.64
C GLU A 155 5.27 7.80 -8.82
N ILE A 156 4.82 7.39 -10.00
CA ILE A 156 4.81 8.26 -11.17
C ILE A 156 3.83 9.43 -10.98
N GLU A 157 2.63 9.19 -10.46
CA GLU A 157 1.64 10.25 -10.19
C GLU A 157 2.14 11.25 -9.14
N ASN A 158 2.80 10.75 -8.08
CA ASN A 158 3.46 11.59 -7.08
C ASN A 158 4.58 12.44 -7.71
N ALA A 159 5.49 11.81 -8.47
CA ALA A 159 6.56 12.53 -9.16
C ALA A 159 6.01 13.59 -10.13
N PHE A 160 4.94 13.28 -10.86
CA PHE A 160 4.29 14.23 -11.76
C PHE A 160 3.74 15.45 -11.00
N SER A 161 3.16 15.24 -9.83
CA SER A 161 2.63 16.31 -8.97
C SER A 161 3.74 17.28 -8.53
N TRP A 162 4.88 16.76 -8.05
CA TRP A 162 6.04 17.58 -7.69
C TRP A 162 6.60 18.35 -8.89
N LEU A 163 6.77 17.66 -10.03
CA LEU A 163 7.28 18.28 -11.26
C LEU A 163 6.32 19.35 -11.80
N SER A 164 5.01 19.19 -11.63
CA SER A 164 4.03 20.20 -12.05
C SER A 164 4.12 21.47 -11.20
N THR A 165 4.26 21.34 -9.88
CA THR A 165 4.45 22.49 -8.99
C THR A 165 5.76 23.21 -9.28
N LEU A 166 6.87 22.46 -9.35
CA LEU A 166 8.19 23.02 -9.63
C LEU A 166 8.27 23.63 -11.04
N GLY A 167 7.73 22.94 -12.04
CA GLY A 167 7.67 23.41 -13.42
C GLY A 167 6.82 24.66 -13.58
N GLY A 168 5.72 24.78 -12.85
CA GLY A 168 4.91 25.99 -12.80
C GLY A 168 5.69 27.19 -12.25
N ALA A 169 6.43 27.01 -11.17
CA ALA A 169 7.27 28.06 -10.58
C ALA A 169 8.38 28.53 -11.53
N TYR A 170 9.15 27.59 -12.10
CA TYR A 170 10.19 27.94 -13.09
C TYR A 170 9.61 28.57 -14.35
N SER A 171 8.45 28.09 -14.82
CA SER A 171 7.78 28.68 -15.97
C SER A 171 7.30 30.10 -15.70
N ALA A 172 6.82 30.42 -14.49
CA ALA A 172 6.45 31.79 -14.15
C ALA A 172 7.66 32.75 -14.14
N LEU A 173 8.82 32.26 -13.65
CA LEU A 173 10.07 33.02 -13.64
C LEU A 173 10.77 33.06 -15.01
N GLY A 174 10.45 32.13 -15.92
CA GLY A 174 11.07 31.99 -17.24
C GLY A 174 10.85 33.17 -18.18
N ASP A 175 9.90 34.06 -17.88
CA ASP A 175 9.72 35.31 -18.62
C ASP A 175 10.81 36.35 -18.33
N TYR A 176 11.48 36.23 -17.19
CA TYR A 176 12.50 37.18 -16.71
C TYR A 176 13.91 36.60 -16.76
N PHE A 177 14.02 35.28 -16.59
CA PHE A 177 15.30 34.59 -16.47
C PHE A 177 15.39 33.40 -17.43
N ASP A 178 16.32 33.46 -18.39
CA ASP A 178 16.51 32.41 -19.40
C ASP A 178 16.81 31.03 -18.78
N HIS A 179 17.59 30.99 -17.70
CA HIS A 179 17.92 29.74 -17.00
C HIS A 179 16.67 29.08 -16.40
N CYS A 180 15.69 29.87 -15.91
CA CYS A 180 14.43 29.34 -15.42
C CYS A 180 13.59 28.75 -16.55
N ALA A 181 13.55 29.41 -17.71
CA ALA A 181 12.87 28.88 -18.89
C ALA A 181 13.50 27.57 -19.36
N GLU A 182 14.83 27.44 -19.29
CA GLU A 182 15.53 26.19 -19.59
C GLU A 182 15.20 25.07 -18.61
N GLU A 183 15.21 25.33 -17.31
CA GLU A 183 14.84 24.32 -16.30
C GLU A 183 13.38 23.89 -16.43
N ALA A 184 12.45 24.81 -16.68
CA ALA A 184 11.06 24.47 -17.00
C ALA A 184 10.96 23.54 -18.22
N GLY A 185 11.80 23.76 -19.23
CA GLY A 185 11.93 22.88 -20.39
C GLY A 185 12.42 21.48 -20.01
N ARG A 186 13.46 21.36 -19.19
CA ARG A 186 13.98 20.07 -18.70
C ARG A 186 12.94 19.31 -17.87
N ILE A 187 12.21 20.00 -17.00
CA ILE A 187 11.12 19.44 -16.20
C ILE A 187 10.01 18.91 -17.11
N SER A 188 9.59 19.69 -18.12
CA SER A 188 8.55 19.25 -19.06
C SER A 188 8.94 17.99 -19.83
N LEU A 189 10.23 17.81 -20.16
CA LEU A 189 10.72 16.58 -20.81
C LEU A 189 10.67 15.38 -19.86
N ARG A 190 10.96 15.57 -18.57
CA ARG A 190 10.80 14.51 -17.56
C ARG A 190 9.33 14.11 -17.41
N GLN A 191 8.43 15.10 -17.32
CA GLN A 191 6.99 14.86 -17.29
C GLN A 191 6.50 14.11 -18.54
N TYR A 192 7.04 14.44 -19.70
CA TYR A 192 6.74 13.72 -20.94
C TYR A 192 7.16 12.24 -20.85
N LYS A 193 8.38 11.94 -20.40
CA LYS A 193 8.83 10.54 -20.22
C LYS A 193 7.91 9.76 -19.29
N LEU A 194 7.54 10.35 -18.14
CA LEU A 194 6.62 9.75 -17.18
C LEU A 194 5.23 9.51 -17.79
N SER A 195 4.71 10.46 -18.58
CA SER A 195 3.41 10.29 -19.24
C SER A 195 3.38 9.14 -20.25
N ILE A 196 4.48 8.94 -20.98
CA ILE A 196 4.62 7.79 -21.89
C ILE A 196 4.69 6.48 -21.10
N MET A 197 5.40 6.45 -19.97
CA MET A 197 5.44 5.27 -19.10
C MET A 197 4.07 4.90 -18.53
N LEU A 198 3.21 5.89 -18.25
CA LEU A 198 1.82 5.68 -17.82
C LEU A 198 0.87 5.27 -18.96
N GLY A 199 1.28 5.41 -20.22
CA GLY A 199 0.39 5.26 -21.38
C GLY A 199 -0.69 6.36 -21.47
N ASP A 200 -0.48 7.51 -20.83
CA ASP A 200 -1.44 8.63 -20.83
C ASP A 200 -1.05 9.68 -21.87
N GLU A 201 -1.70 9.60 -23.03
CA GLU A 201 -1.47 10.53 -24.14
C GLU A 201 -1.91 11.97 -23.82
N GLY A 202 -2.89 12.15 -22.94
CA GLY A 202 -3.36 13.46 -22.49
C GLY A 202 -2.33 14.16 -21.60
N LEU A 203 -1.74 13.44 -20.64
CA LEU A 203 -0.57 13.90 -19.88
C LEU A 203 0.59 14.25 -20.82
N ALA A 204 0.86 13.39 -21.81
CA ALA A 204 1.95 13.61 -22.77
C ALA A 204 1.75 14.87 -23.61
N ALA A 205 0.52 15.13 -24.06
CA ALA A 205 0.16 16.34 -24.78
C ALA A 205 0.33 17.61 -23.91
N ARG A 206 -0.06 17.56 -22.63
CA ARG A 206 0.18 18.66 -21.68
C ARG A 206 1.66 18.93 -21.46
N SER A 207 2.47 17.89 -21.27
CA SER A 207 3.92 18.03 -21.12
C SER A 207 4.57 18.68 -22.35
N ARG A 208 4.12 18.32 -23.56
CA ARG A 208 4.56 18.99 -24.80
C ARG A 208 4.20 20.48 -24.82
N LEU A 209 3.03 20.87 -24.31
CA LEU A 209 2.66 22.29 -24.19
C LEU A 209 3.55 23.04 -23.20
N TYR A 210 3.93 22.41 -22.07
CA TYR A 210 4.90 23.02 -21.14
C TYR A 210 6.27 23.22 -21.82
N SER A 211 6.73 22.26 -22.62
CA SER A 211 7.94 22.43 -23.45
C SER A 211 7.76 23.57 -24.45
N ALA A 212 6.60 23.68 -25.10
CA ALA A 212 6.31 24.76 -26.05
C ALA A 212 6.35 26.14 -25.38
N LEU A 213 5.87 26.26 -24.14
CA LEU A 213 5.91 27.50 -23.38
C LEU A 213 7.36 27.88 -23.05
N SER A 214 8.16 26.95 -22.54
CA SER A 214 9.61 27.14 -22.31
C SER A 214 10.33 27.60 -23.59
N GLN A 215 10.04 26.98 -24.74
CA GLN A 215 10.62 27.40 -26.01
C GLN A 215 10.18 28.81 -26.43
N ALA A 216 8.93 29.19 -26.15
CA ALA A 216 8.46 30.54 -26.41
C ALA A 216 9.23 31.58 -25.56
N GLN A 217 9.41 31.28 -24.27
CA GLN A 217 10.15 32.12 -23.33
C GLN A 217 11.61 32.33 -23.76
N LYS A 218 12.26 31.27 -24.27
CA LYS A 218 13.61 31.34 -24.84
C LYS A 218 13.69 32.02 -26.23
N GLY A 219 12.58 32.59 -26.73
CA GLY A 219 12.53 33.25 -28.04
C GLY A 219 12.39 32.32 -29.25
N ASN A 220 12.31 30.99 -29.05
CA ASN A 220 12.17 29.98 -30.10
C ASN A 220 10.71 29.86 -30.57
N LEU A 221 10.14 30.97 -31.06
CA LEU A 221 8.71 31.09 -31.38
C LEU A 221 8.24 30.14 -32.48
N HIS A 222 9.13 29.75 -33.40
CA HIS A 222 8.79 28.81 -34.47
C HIS A 222 8.54 27.39 -33.94
N ILE A 223 9.46 26.90 -33.09
CA ILE A 223 9.37 25.57 -32.47
C ILE A 223 8.10 25.49 -31.61
N SER A 224 7.91 26.48 -30.74
CA SER A 224 6.73 26.57 -29.87
C SER A 224 5.43 26.53 -30.69
N ARG A 225 5.33 27.33 -31.77
CA ARG A 225 4.16 27.34 -32.65
C ARG A 225 3.87 25.97 -33.27
N ASN A 226 4.89 25.26 -33.72
CA ASN A 226 4.72 23.94 -34.33
C ASN A 226 4.16 22.94 -33.30
N ILE A 227 4.70 22.93 -32.09
CA ILE A 227 4.22 22.06 -31.01
C ILE A 227 2.76 22.37 -30.68
N VAL A 228 2.41 23.65 -30.46
CA VAL A 228 1.04 24.05 -30.13
C VAL A 228 0.05 23.63 -31.22
N ARG A 229 0.41 23.74 -32.50
CA ARG A 229 -0.46 23.30 -33.61
C ARG A 229 -0.73 21.81 -33.58
N ARG A 230 0.32 21.00 -33.37
CA ARG A 230 0.19 19.54 -33.28
C ARG A 230 -0.69 19.14 -32.10
N VAL A 231 -0.45 19.74 -30.93
CA VAL A 231 -1.26 19.45 -29.73
C VAL A 231 -2.70 19.95 -29.88
N ALA A 232 -2.93 21.10 -30.53
CA ALA A 232 -4.27 21.61 -30.79
C ALA A 232 -5.06 20.73 -31.78
N GLN A 233 -4.37 20.11 -32.74
CA GLN A 233 -4.99 19.10 -33.61
C GLN A 233 -5.42 17.89 -32.78
N PHE A 234 -4.50 17.30 -32.01
CA PHE A 234 -4.80 16.19 -31.12
C PHE A 234 -5.97 16.51 -30.16
N ALA A 235 -5.97 17.71 -29.56
CA ALA A 235 -7.03 18.15 -28.65
C ALA A 235 -8.42 18.25 -29.32
N ARG A 236 -8.47 18.55 -30.62
CA ARG A 236 -9.73 18.56 -31.38
C ARG A 236 -10.19 17.15 -31.73
N GLU A 237 -9.25 16.26 -32.04
CA GLU A 237 -9.55 14.85 -32.33
C GLU A 237 -10.09 14.15 -31.07
N THR A 238 -9.50 14.43 -29.90
CA THR A 238 -9.93 13.86 -28.60
C THR A 238 -11.03 14.64 -27.90
N GLN A 239 -11.47 15.78 -28.46
CA GLN A 239 -12.44 16.70 -27.84
C GLN A 239 -12.03 17.18 -26.42
N ASP A 240 -10.72 17.27 -26.14
CA ASP A 240 -10.21 17.76 -24.86
C ASP A 240 -10.26 19.30 -24.80
N HIS A 241 -11.38 19.82 -24.28
CA HIS A 241 -11.58 21.26 -24.09
C HIS A 241 -10.53 21.92 -23.19
N ARG A 242 -9.98 21.19 -22.20
CA ARG A 242 -8.95 21.75 -21.31
C ARG A 242 -7.66 21.96 -22.08
N LEU A 243 -7.26 20.99 -22.89
CA LEU A 243 -6.06 21.07 -23.72
C LEU A 243 -6.19 22.15 -24.81
N ILE A 244 -7.38 22.33 -25.38
CA ILE A 244 -7.68 23.44 -26.30
C ILE A 244 -7.44 24.79 -25.61
N ARG A 245 -7.94 24.99 -24.37
CA ARG A 245 -7.71 26.23 -23.61
C ARG A 245 -6.23 26.45 -23.29
N MET A 246 -5.49 25.39 -22.95
CA MET A 246 -4.04 25.48 -22.75
C MET A 246 -3.31 25.93 -24.03
N CYS A 247 -3.69 25.39 -25.19
CA CYS A 247 -3.15 25.82 -26.47
C CYS A 247 -3.42 27.31 -26.74
N GLN A 248 -4.64 27.78 -26.47
CA GLN A 248 -5.02 29.19 -26.63
C GLN A 248 -4.18 30.11 -25.74
N GLY A 249 -3.93 29.73 -24.49
CA GLY A 249 -3.07 30.49 -23.57
C GLY A 249 -1.65 30.67 -24.11
N ILE A 250 -1.02 29.59 -24.59
CA ILE A 250 0.31 29.67 -25.19
C ILE A 250 0.27 30.45 -26.50
N TRP A 251 -0.80 30.34 -27.29
CA TRP A 251 -0.96 31.13 -28.52
C TRP A 251 -1.04 32.63 -28.25
N ALA A 252 -1.75 33.04 -27.19
CA ALA A 252 -1.78 34.43 -26.74
C ALA A 252 -0.38 34.91 -26.35
N LYS A 253 0.38 34.11 -25.60
CA LYS A 253 1.78 34.39 -25.26
C LYS A 253 2.66 34.56 -26.50
N LEU A 254 2.52 33.69 -27.50
CA LEU A 254 3.27 33.78 -28.76
C LEU A 254 2.95 35.06 -29.55
N LYS A 255 1.69 35.52 -29.54
CA LYS A 255 1.30 36.79 -30.17
C LYS A 255 1.97 37.97 -29.48
N TYR A 256 1.94 38.00 -28.15
CA TYR A 256 2.59 39.03 -27.33
C TYR A 256 4.11 39.09 -27.56
N LEU A 257 4.79 37.94 -27.52
CA LEU A 257 6.24 37.91 -27.76
C LEU A 257 6.62 38.35 -29.18
N ARG A 258 5.73 38.11 -30.17
CA ARG A 258 5.93 38.59 -31.53
C ARG A 258 5.76 40.11 -31.64
N SER A 259 4.80 40.71 -30.94
CA SER A 259 4.62 42.17 -30.97
C SER A 259 5.82 42.89 -30.33
N LEU A 260 6.31 42.39 -29.19
CA LEU A 260 7.55 42.91 -28.56
C LEU A 260 8.76 42.85 -29.50
N LYS A 261 8.91 41.75 -30.25
CA LYS A 261 9.99 41.62 -31.24
C LYS A 261 9.85 42.64 -32.38
N HIS A 262 8.63 42.95 -32.81
CA HIS A 262 8.40 43.97 -33.83
C HIS A 262 8.71 45.39 -33.30
N GLU A 263 8.26 45.72 -32.09
CA GLU A 263 8.53 47.01 -31.45
C GLU A 263 10.03 47.26 -31.27
N SER A 264 10.78 46.27 -30.78
CA SER A 264 12.25 46.35 -30.63
C SER A 264 13.02 46.50 -31.96
N LEU A 265 12.47 46.00 -33.07
CA LEU A 265 13.06 46.21 -34.40
C LEU A 265 12.77 47.64 -34.89
N THR A 266 11.53 48.12 -34.74
CA THR A 266 11.15 49.48 -35.17
C THR A 266 11.84 50.60 -34.39
N THR A 267 12.21 50.37 -33.14
CA THR A 267 12.99 51.34 -32.33
C THR A 267 14.45 51.38 -32.77
N LYS A 268 15.06 50.23 -33.07
CA LYS A 268 16.43 50.16 -33.63
C LYS A 268 16.54 50.88 -34.98
N ASP A 269 15.52 50.78 -35.83
CA ASP A 269 15.48 51.48 -37.12
C ASP A 269 15.35 53.01 -36.98
N LYS A 270 14.65 53.50 -35.94
CA LYS A 270 14.57 54.93 -35.65
C LYS A 270 15.87 55.50 -35.06
N ASP A 271 16.56 54.74 -34.20
CA ASP A 271 17.83 55.16 -33.61
C ASP A 271 18.99 55.22 -34.61
N CYS A 272 19.01 54.34 -35.62
CA CYS A 272 20.00 54.44 -36.69
C CYS A 272 19.70 55.57 -37.68
N HIS A 273 18.44 55.91 -37.93
CA HIS A 273 18.09 57.07 -38.77
C HIS A 273 18.42 58.41 -38.09
N ASN A 274 18.25 58.52 -36.77
CA ASN A 274 18.52 59.75 -36.02
C ASN A 274 20.03 60.04 -35.83
N LYS A 275 20.89 59.01 -35.95
CA LYS A 275 22.36 59.17 -35.95
C LYS A 275 22.90 59.71 -37.28
N ASN A 276 22.24 59.42 -38.41
CA ASN A 276 22.63 59.95 -39.72
C ASN A 276 22.17 61.40 -39.95
N GLY A 277 21.17 61.90 -39.22
CA GLY A 277 20.68 63.28 -39.33
C GLY A 277 21.50 64.33 -38.56
N LYS A 278 22.38 63.92 -37.63
CA LYS A 278 23.21 64.85 -36.82
C LYS A 278 24.59 65.16 -37.40
N VAL A 279 25.01 64.48 -38.47
CA VAL A 279 26.36 64.63 -39.05
C VAL A 279 26.42 65.68 -40.17
N GLN A 280 25.27 66.16 -40.70
CA GLN A 280 25.26 67.11 -41.82
C GLN A 280 25.27 68.60 -41.44
N ASN A 281 25.18 68.98 -40.16
CA ASN A 281 25.09 70.40 -39.75
C ASN A 281 26.31 70.95 -38.98
N ALA A 282 27.47 70.28 -39.03
CA ALA A 282 28.66 70.68 -38.26
C ALA A 282 29.90 71.02 -39.09
N VAL A 283 29.77 71.24 -40.41
CA VAL A 283 30.88 71.65 -41.28
C VAL A 283 30.45 72.79 -42.20
N THR A 284 30.22 73.98 -41.63
CA THR A 284 30.31 75.27 -42.32
C THR A 284 30.36 76.37 -41.27
N ASN A 285 31.57 76.80 -40.90
CA ASN A 285 32.01 78.18 -40.76
C ASN A 285 33.42 78.23 -40.18
#